data_AF-A0A3E0KMW9-F1
#
_entry.id   AF-A0A3E0KMW9-F1
#
_cell.length_a   1.000
_cell.length_b   1.000
_cell.length_c   1.000
_cell.angle_alpha   90.00
_cell.angle_beta   90.00
_cell.angle_gamma   90.00
#
_symmetry.space_group_name_H-M   'P 1'
#
loop_
_entity.id
_entity.type
_entity.pdbx_description
1 polymer ?
#
loop_
_entity_poly.entity_id
_entity_poly.type
_entity_poly.pdbx_seq_one_letter_code
_entity_poly.pdbx_strand_id
1 'polypeptide(L)'
;GAAADSGQETTVDERTIGRVLATGFILYLVGGVILAVVAGFLSDMSAGQIALWVVYAAVAALVSELIVGLSAMHAGWFPAFAVTLIFLVLGMLMGFPAAPLALLAGYTASTGPSFADLGYDLKAGWVLRRREGSRAFELDGRRQQFRAEVVGFAVALIVVALAWPTYFANDLLAPVDRVFAATIQGGVEDPSILRNMALAAIPGALIQFIGGPARQMGILLATGFLINMPWAGWAVLAGLLLRVVITRRFGAEAETPLNITAAGIIAGDALYSFFSSILSVG
;
A
#
# COMPACT_ATOMS: atom_id res chain seq x y z
N GLY A 1 -25.44 -0.63 9.07
CA GLY A 1 -26.19 -0.25 7.86
C GLY A 1 -26.02 -1.29 6.77
N ALA A 2 -26.64 -2.47 6.94
CA ALA A 2 -26.49 -3.61 6.02
C ALA A 2 -27.76 -3.89 5.17
N ALA A 3 -28.76 -3.01 5.20
CA ALA A 3 -30.08 -3.26 4.64
C ALA A 3 -30.36 -2.53 3.30
N ALA A 4 -29.36 -1.90 2.67
CA ALA A 4 -29.56 -1.10 1.45
C ALA A 4 -28.88 -1.65 0.19
N ASP A 5 -28.15 -2.76 0.27
CA ASP A 5 -27.31 -3.25 -0.85
C ASP A 5 -27.97 -4.35 -1.72
N SER A 6 -29.15 -4.83 -1.34
CA SER A 6 -29.80 -6.01 -1.94
C SER A 6 -30.49 -5.75 -3.29
N GLY A 7 -30.16 -4.66 -3.99
CA GLY A 7 -30.81 -4.26 -5.25
C GLY A 7 -29.89 -3.64 -6.31
N GLN A 8 -28.57 -3.61 -6.08
CA GLN A 8 -27.64 -3.06 -7.07
C GLN A 8 -27.17 -4.14 -8.05
N GLU A 9 -27.51 -3.95 -9.32
CA GLU A 9 -27.11 -4.83 -10.42
C GLU A 9 -25.58 -4.70 -10.66
N THR A 10 -24.87 -5.83 -10.72
CA THR A 10 -23.44 -5.81 -11.00
C THR A 10 -23.19 -5.32 -12.43
N THR A 11 -22.23 -4.40 -12.60
CA THR A 11 -21.93 -3.81 -13.91
C THR A 11 -20.88 -4.58 -14.71
N VAL A 12 -20.24 -5.58 -14.09
CA VAL A 12 -19.14 -6.38 -14.67
C VAL A 12 -19.38 -7.85 -14.31
N ASP A 13 -19.15 -8.75 -15.27
CA ASP A 13 -19.27 -10.19 -15.09
C ASP A 13 -17.94 -10.84 -14.66
N GLU A 14 -18.02 -12.05 -14.11
CA GLU A 14 -16.85 -12.80 -13.63
C GLU A 14 -15.83 -13.08 -14.75
N ARG A 15 -16.31 -13.31 -15.98
CA ARG A 15 -15.45 -13.56 -17.14
C ARG A 15 -14.60 -12.32 -17.46
N THR A 16 -15.18 -11.13 -17.40
CA THR A 16 -14.44 -9.89 -17.60
C THR A 16 -13.42 -9.67 -16.50
N ILE A 17 -13.78 -9.94 -15.23
CA ILE A 17 -12.83 -9.87 -14.10
C ILE A 17 -11.64 -10.78 -14.35
N GLY A 18 -11.87 -12.06 -14.67
CA GLY A 18 -10.81 -13.02 -14.95
C GLY A 18 -9.89 -12.58 -16.10
N ARG A 19 -10.48 -12.04 -17.18
CA ARG A 19 -9.71 -11.51 -18.32
C ARG A 19 -8.86 -10.31 -17.93
N VAL A 20 -9.38 -9.38 -17.14
CA VAL A 20 -8.64 -8.20 -16.68
C VAL A 20 -7.49 -8.60 -15.77
N LEU A 21 -7.71 -9.51 -14.82
CA LEU A 21 -6.65 -10.03 -13.96
C LEU A 21 -5.55 -10.76 -14.75
N ALA A 22 -5.93 -11.58 -15.73
CA ALA A 22 -4.97 -12.24 -16.62
C ALA A 22 -4.16 -11.22 -17.45
N THR A 23 -4.82 -10.18 -17.95
CA THR A 23 -4.15 -9.10 -18.69
C THR A 23 -3.19 -8.34 -17.77
N GLY A 24 -3.60 -8.00 -16.56
CA GLY A 24 -2.76 -7.36 -15.54
C GLY A 24 -1.54 -8.21 -15.20
N PHE A 25 -1.71 -9.52 -15.02
CA PHE A 25 -0.60 -10.44 -14.78
C PHE A 25 0.42 -10.44 -15.94
N ILE A 26 -0.04 -10.46 -17.19
CA ILE A 26 0.84 -10.37 -18.37
C ILE A 26 1.59 -9.03 -18.38
N LEU A 27 0.91 -7.92 -18.09
CA LEU A 27 1.56 -6.61 -17.99
C LEU A 27 2.61 -6.58 -16.88
N TYR A 28 2.35 -7.24 -15.75
CA TYR A 28 3.34 -7.36 -14.68
C TYR A 28 4.55 -8.21 -15.07
N LEU A 29 4.36 -9.27 -15.86
CA LEU A 29 5.49 -10.03 -16.42
C LEU A 29 6.33 -9.15 -17.34
N VAL A 30 5.70 -8.39 -18.24
CA VAL A 30 6.39 -7.47 -19.14
C VAL A 30 7.16 -6.41 -18.35
N GLY A 31 6.54 -5.80 -17.32
CA GLY A 31 7.22 -4.84 -16.45
C GLY A 31 8.42 -5.43 -15.71
N GLY A 32 8.31 -6.68 -15.24
CA GLY A 32 9.42 -7.42 -14.63
C GLY A 32 10.58 -7.64 -15.61
N VAL A 33 10.29 -8.02 -16.86
CA VAL A 33 11.33 -8.15 -17.90
C VAL A 33 12.01 -6.81 -18.17
N ILE A 34 11.23 -5.74 -18.32
CA ILE A 34 11.77 -4.38 -18.54
C ILE A 34 12.69 -3.99 -17.39
N LEU A 35 12.28 -4.20 -16.14
CA LEU A 35 13.11 -3.92 -14.97
C LEU A 35 14.41 -4.72 -14.97
N ALA A 36 14.36 -6.02 -15.28
CA ALA A 36 15.55 -6.86 -15.35
C ALA A 36 16.55 -6.38 -16.40
N VAL A 37 16.07 -5.94 -17.56
CA VAL A 37 16.89 -5.40 -18.65
C VAL A 37 17.48 -4.05 -18.25
N VAL A 38 16.65 -3.10 -17.78
CA VAL A 38 17.07 -1.73 -17.48
C VAL A 38 18.03 -1.68 -16.29
N ALA A 39 17.80 -2.50 -15.27
CA ALA A 39 18.66 -2.58 -14.11
C ALA A 39 19.96 -3.39 -14.35
N GLY A 40 20.06 -4.09 -15.48
CA GLY A 40 21.31 -4.71 -15.92
C GLY A 40 21.72 -5.99 -15.19
N PHE A 41 20.87 -6.58 -14.34
CA PHE A 41 21.22 -7.79 -13.58
C PHE A 41 21.03 -9.10 -14.37
N LEU A 42 20.85 -9.02 -15.70
CA LEU A 42 20.76 -10.20 -16.57
C LEU A 42 22.04 -11.04 -16.58
N SER A 43 23.19 -10.44 -16.25
CA SER A 43 24.48 -11.14 -16.13
C SER A 43 24.68 -11.83 -14.79
N ASP A 44 23.94 -11.42 -13.76
CA ASP A 44 24.20 -11.79 -12.37
C ASP A 44 23.46 -13.07 -11.96
N MET A 45 22.55 -13.53 -12.81
CA MET A 45 21.64 -14.65 -12.56
C MET A 45 21.59 -15.55 -13.79
N SER A 46 21.45 -16.86 -13.57
CA SER A 46 21.18 -17.78 -14.69
C SER A 46 19.84 -17.45 -15.37
N ALA A 47 19.68 -17.82 -16.63
CA ALA A 47 18.41 -17.61 -17.36
C ALA A 47 17.19 -18.18 -16.62
N GLY A 48 17.36 -19.33 -15.95
CA GLY A 48 16.30 -19.93 -15.12
C GLY A 48 15.96 -19.10 -13.89
N GLN A 49 16.96 -18.52 -13.21
CA GLN A 49 16.75 -17.62 -12.08
C GLN A 49 16.09 -16.30 -12.50
N ILE A 50 16.45 -15.75 -13.66
CA ILE A 50 15.80 -14.55 -14.22
C ILE A 50 14.32 -14.85 -14.51
N ALA A 51 14.04 -15.96 -15.18
CA ALA A 51 12.66 -16.37 -15.46
C ALA A 51 11.86 -16.55 -14.17
N LEU A 52 12.44 -17.20 -13.16
CA LEU A 52 11.82 -17.36 -11.85
C LEU A 52 11.57 -15.99 -11.19
N TRP A 53 12.54 -15.08 -11.22
CA TRP A 53 12.40 -13.75 -10.63
C TRP A 53 11.30 -12.94 -11.31
N VAL A 54 11.20 -12.97 -12.65
CA VAL A 54 10.16 -12.25 -13.41
C VAL A 54 8.77 -12.78 -13.05
N VAL A 55 8.59 -14.10 -13.06
CA VAL A 55 7.30 -14.72 -12.69
C VAL A 55 6.97 -14.40 -11.24
N TYR A 56 7.95 -14.51 -10.35
CA TYR A 56 7.78 -14.23 -8.93
C TYR A 56 7.41 -12.75 -8.67
N ALA A 57 8.08 -11.81 -9.33
CA ALA A 57 7.80 -10.39 -9.25
C ALA A 57 6.39 -10.07 -9.75
N ALA A 58 5.93 -10.72 -10.83
CA ALA A 58 4.57 -10.55 -11.32
C ALA A 58 3.50 -11.12 -10.37
N VAL A 59 3.78 -12.25 -9.73
CA VAL A 59 2.91 -12.81 -8.68
C VAL A 59 2.88 -11.89 -7.47
N ALA A 60 4.03 -11.41 -7.00
CA ALA A 60 4.14 -10.49 -5.88
C ALA A 60 3.37 -9.20 -6.16
N ALA A 61 3.54 -8.61 -7.34
CA ALA A 61 2.83 -7.43 -7.81
C ALA A 61 1.30 -7.62 -7.79
N LEU A 62 0.79 -8.69 -8.40
CA LEU A 62 -0.65 -8.96 -8.50
C LEU A 62 -1.26 -9.29 -7.13
N VAL A 63 -0.59 -10.10 -6.32
CA VAL A 63 -1.11 -10.45 -4.99
C VAL A 63 -1.05 -9.23 -4.05
N SER A 64 0.01 -8.42 -4.14
CA SER A 64 0.11 -7.14 -3.43
C SER A 64 -1.04 -6.22 -3.82
N GLU A 65 -1.30 -6.03 -5.12
CA GLU A 65 -2.43 -5.27 -5.63
C GLU A 65 -3.74 -5.70 -4.98
N LEU A 66 -4.06 -7.00 -5.02
CA LEU A 66 -5.32 -7.52 -4.49
C LEU A 66 -5.42 -7.40 -2.97
N ILE A 67 -4.39 -7.81 -2.22
CA ILE A 67 -4.43 -7.76 -0.75
C ILE A 67 -4.51 -6.31 -0.27
N VAL A 68 -3.68 -5.44 -0.84
CA VAL A 68 -3.54 -4.05 -0.39
C VAL A 68 -4.77 -3.24 -0.76
N GLY A 69 -5.26 -3.34 -2.00
CA GLY A 69 -6.47 -2.59 -2.39
C GLY A 69 -7.75 -3.14 -1.80
N LEU A 70 -7.94 -4.45 -1.67
CA LEU A 70 -9.12 -4.97 -0.98
C LEU A 70 -9.14 -4.55 0.49
N SER A 71 -7.98 -4.53 1.15
CA SER A 71 -7.85 -4.00 2.51
C SER A 71 -8.24 -2.53 2.57
N ALA A 72 -7.73 -1.72 1.64
CA ALA A 72 -8.06 -0.30 1.52
C ALA A 72 -9.58 -0.08 1.40
N MET A 73 -10.22 -0.83 0.50
CA MET A 73 -11.66 -0.72 0.24
C MET A 73 -12.51 -1.13 1.44
N HIS A 74 -12.08 -2.13 2.23
CA HIS A 74 -12.85 -2.62 3.37
C HIS A 74 -12.57 -1.86 4.67
N ALA A 75 -11.30 -1.68 5.01
CA ALA A 75 -10.86 -1.16 6.30
C ALA A 75 -10.53 0.34 6.26
N GLY A 76 -10.44 0.96 5.07
CA GLY A 76 -9.98 2.34 4.94
C GLY A 76 -8.46 2.47 5.05
N TRP A 77 -7.72 1.37 5.25
CA TRP A 77 -6.28 1.33 5.46
C TRP A 77 -5.66 0.20 4.63
N PHE A 78 -4.38 0.34 4.21
CA PHE A 78 -3.75 -0.59 3.28
C PHE A 78 -2.34 -1.07 3.72
N PRO A 79 -2.07 -2.39 3.73
CA PRO A 79 -0.85 -2.99 4.29
C PRO A 79 0.34 -3.11 3.33
N ALA A 80 0.58 -2.11 2.48
CA ALA A 80 1.55 -2.22 1.38
C ALA A 80 2.96 -2.64 1.85
N PHE A 81 3.45 -2.05 2.94
CA PHE A 81 4.74 -2.40 3.51
C PHE A 81 4.83 -3.88 3.91
N ALA A 82 3.87 -4.35 4.72
CA ALA A 82 3.90 -5.70 5.28
C ALA A 82 3.82 -6.75 4.16
N VAL A 83 2.97 -6.52 3.16
CA VAL A 83 2.84 -7.42 2.02
C VAL A 83 4.14 -7.46 1.21
N THR A 84 4.74 -6.29 0.95
CA THR A 84 6.04 -6.21 0.28
C THR A 84 7.13 -6.96 1.06
N LEU A 85 7.18 -6.81 2.38
CA LEU A 85 8.16 -7.48 3.23
C LEU A 85 8.02 -9.00 3.18
N ILE A 86 6.80 -9.53 3.12
CA ILE A 86 6.55 -10.97 2.98
C ILE A 86 7.16 -11.48 1.66
N PHE A 87 6.88 -10.81 0.53
CA PHE A 87 7.44 -11.19 -0.77
C PHE A 87 8.95 -10.99 -0.83
N LEU A 88 9.49 -9.97 -0.16
CA LEU A 88 10.92 -9.77 -0.03
C LEU A 88 11.58 -10.94 0.71
N VAL A 89 11.03 -11.35 1.86
CA VAL A 89 11.54 -12.46 2.68
C VAL A 89 11.47 -13.78 1.93
N LEU A 90 10.35 -14.05 1.25
CA LEU A 90 10.22 -15.25 0.43
C LEU A 90 11.18 -15.23 -0.77
N GLY A 91 11.41 -14.07 -1.39
CA GLY A 91 12.42 -13.90 -2.44
C GLY A 91 13.84 -14.16 -1.93
N MET A 92 14.16 -13.73 -0.71
CA MET A 92 15.45 -14.05 -0.07
C MET A 92 15.61 -15.55 0.15
N LEU A 93 14.55 -16.23 0.61
CA LEU A 93 14.55 -17.68 0.79
C LEU A 93 14.70 -18.45 -0.54
N MET A 94 14.28 -17.86 -1.66
CA MET A 94 14.53 -18.40 -3.00
C MET A 94 15.97 -18.18 -3.49
N GLY A 95 16.78 -17.41 -2.75
CA GLY A 95 18.19 -17.17 -3.05
C GLY A 95 18.44 -16.12 -4.12
N PHE A 96 17.51 -15.16 -4.31
CA PHE A 96 17.77 -14.03 -5.20
C PHE A 96 18.87 -13.10 -4.63
N PRO A 97 19.72 -12.50 -5.49
CA PRO A 97 20.76 -11.60 -5.02
C PRO A 97 20.18 -10.24 -4.59
N ALA A 98 20.98 -9.45 -3.87
CA ALA A 98 20.54 -8.24 -3.20
C ALA A 98 19.92 -7.18 -4.14
N ALA A 99 20.52 -6.91 -5.30
CA ALA A 99 19.99 -5.91 -6.23
C ALA A 99 18.62 -6.33 -6.83
N PRO A 100 18.44 -7.56 -7.33
CA PRO A 100 17.11 -8.05 -7.72
C PRO A 100 16.08 -8.09 -6.59
N LEU A 101 16.49 -8.33 -5.35
CA LEU A 101 15.59 -8.24 -4.19
C LEU A 101 15.13 -6.80 -3.92
N ALA A 102 16.02 -5.81 -4.03
CA ALA A 102 15.65 -4.41 -3.88
C ALA A 102 14.65 -3.97 -4.96
N LEU A 103 14.86 -4.39 -6.20
CA LEU A 103 13.94 -4.11 -7.31
C LEU A 103 12.62 -4.85 -7.17
N LEU A 104 12.63 -6.09 -6.67
CA LEU A 104 11.42 -6.84 -6.34
C LEU A 104 10.60 -6.10 -5.28
N ALA A 105 11.24 -5.60 -4.22
CA ALA A 105 10.58 -4.84 -3.17
C ALA A 105 9.96 -3.56 -3.73
N GLY A 106 10.73 -2.77 -4.49
CA GLY A 106 10.22 -1.55 -5.13
C GLY A 106 9.07 -1.82 -6.11
N TYR A 107 9.18 -2.87 -6.93
CA TYR A 107 8.14 -3.26 -7.86
C TYR A 107 6.84 -3.66 -7.14
N THR A 108 6.94 -4.52 -6.12
CA THR A 108 5.80 -4.96 -5.31
C THR A 108 5.16 -3.81 -4.52
N ALA A 109 5.97 -2.89 -3.99
CA ALA A 109 5.51 -1.73 -3.25
C ALA A 109 4.83 -0.68 -4.14
N SER A 110 5.14 -0.66 -5.44
CA SER A 110 4.52 0.29 -6.39
C SER A 110 3.10 -0.08 -6.83
N THR A 111 2.67 -1.34 -6.64
CA THR A 111 1.37 -1.82 -7.13
C THR A 111 0.24 -1.60 -6.13
N GLY A 112 0.39 -2.14 -4.92
CA GLY A 112 -0.63 -2.12 -3.87
C GLY A 112 -1.20 -0.73 -3.56
N PRO A 113 -0.38 0.27 -3.23
CA PRO A 113 -0.84 1.64 -2.96
C PRO A 113 -1.58 2.28 -4.13
N SER A 114 -1.09 2.10 -5.35
CA SER A 114 -1.71 2.66 -6.56
C SER A 114 -3.13 2.10 -6.76
N PHE A 115 -3.32 0.80 -6.49
CA PHE A 115 -4.63 0.17 -6.59
C PHE A 115 -5.54 0.51 -5.38
N ALA A 116 -4.97 0.72 -4.20
CA ALA A 116 -5.70 1.24 -3.04
C ALA A 116 -6.28 2.63 -3.30
N ASP A 117 -5.49 3.52 -3.92
CA ASP A 117 -5.89 4.89 -4.28
C ASP A 117 -7.10 4.89 -5.23
N LEU A 118 -6.99 4.14 -6.33
CA LEU A 118 -8.09 3.83 -7.24
C LEU A 118 -9.33 3.29 -6.50
N GLY A 119 -9.11 2.37 -5.56
CA GLY A 119 -10.17 1.80 -4.73
C GLY A 119 -10.88 2.85 -3.87
N TYR A 120 -10.15 3.80 -3.29
CA TYR A 120 -10.72 4.90 -2.53
C TYR A 120 -11.52 5.85 -3.41
N ASP A 121 -10.97 6.24 -4.55
CA ASP A 121 -11.61 7.16 -5.49
C ASP A 121 -12.91 6.55 -6.01
N LEU A 122 -12.88 5.33 -6.54
CA LEU A 122 -14.08 4.64 -7.03
C LEU A 122 -15.13 4.48 -5.93
N LYS A 123 -14.72 4.15 -4.69
CA LYS A 123 -15.64 4.04 -3.55
C LYS A 123 -16.24 5.38 -3.17
N ALA A 124 -15.44 6.45 -3.11
CA ALA A 124 -15.91 7.80 -2.80
C ALA A 124 -16.92 8.26 -3.87
N GLY A 125 -16.58 8.07 -5.14
CA GLY A 125 -17.47 8.35 -6.27
C GLY A 125 -18.79 7.59 -6.17
N TRP A 126 -18.74 6.28 -5.89
CA TRP A 126 -19.94 5.47 -5.71
C TRP A 126 -20.80 5.96 -4.54
N VAL A 127 -20.21 6.32 -3.39
CA VAL A 127 -20.96 6.85 -2.24
C VAL A 127 -21.71 8.14 -2.58
N LEU A 128 -21.11 9.00 -3.41
CA LEU A 128 -21.73 10.25 -3.86
C LEU A 128 -22.86 10.01 -4.86
N ARG A 129 -22.68 9.09 -5.83
CA ARG A 129 -23.62 8.88 -6.95
C ARG A 129 -24.73 7.87 -6.66
N ARG A 130 -24.54 6.93 -5.71
CA ARG A 130 -25.51 5.85 -5.43
C ARG A 130 -26.91 6.33 -5.07
N ARG A 131 -27.06 7.56 -4.57
CA ARG A 131 -28.36 8.14 -4.18
C ARG A 131 -29.29 8.38 -5.37
N GLU A 132 -28.75 8.57 -6.56
CA GLU A 132 -29.55 8.80 -7.77
C GLU A 132 -30.13 7.51 -8.35
N GLY A 133 -29.61 6.33 -7.98
CA GLY A 133 -30.08 5.04 -8.49
C GLY A 133 -29.90 4.82 -9.99
N SER A 134 -29.13 5.68 -10.67
CA SER A 134 -28.95 5.65 -12.13
C SER A 134 -27.67 4.91 -12.53
N ARG A 135 -27.83 3.77 -13.23
CA ARG A 135 -26.71 3.00 -13.78
C ARG A 135 -25.91 3.79 -14.81
N ALA A 136 -26.57 4.57 -15.66
CA ALA A 136 -25.91 5.37 -16.68
C ALA A 136 -25.02 6.46 -16.04
N PHE A 137 -25.53 7.12 -15.00
CA PHE A 137 -24.78 8.13 -14.26
C PHE A 137 -23.57 7.54 -13.53
N GLU A 138 -23.73 6.36 -12.91
CA GLU A 138 -22.61 5.68 -12.26
C GLU A 138 -21.51 5.28 -13.26
N LEU A 139 -21.88 4.75 -14.43
CA LEU A 139 -20.92 4.38 -15.47
C LEU A 139 -20.19 5.60 -16.04
N ASP A 140 -20.88 6.72 -16.23
CA ASP A 140 -20.24 7.96 -16.69
C ASP A 140 -19.30 8.53 -15.63
N GLY A 141 -19.72 8.56 -14.36
CA GLY A 141 -18.89 9.00 -13.24
C GLY A 141 -17.60 8.19 -13.11
N ARG A 142 -17.67 6.85 -13.20
CA ARG A 142 -16.47 5.99 -13.21
C ARG A 142 -15.52 6.31 -14.35
N ARG A 143 -16.04 6.59 -15.55
CA ARG A 143 -15.21 6.99 -16.71
C ARG A 143 -14.51 8.32 -16.47
N GLN A 144 -15.16 9.27 -15.82
CA GLN A 144 -14.54 10.54 -15.46
C GLN A 144 -13.43 10.35 -14.41
N GLN A 145 -13.66 9.51 -13.39
CA GLN A 145 -12.64 9.18 -12.39
C GLN A 145 -11.41 8.52 -13.02
N PHE A 146 -11.62 7.51 -13.87
CA PHE A 146 -10.52 6.88 -14.61
C PHE A 146 -9.71 7.90 -15.44
N ARG A 147 -10.38 8.84 -16.12
CA ARG A 147 -9.68 9.90 -16.86
C ARG A 147 -8.88 10.82 -15.94
N ALA A 148 -9.43 11.20 -14.80
CA ALA A 148 -8.76 12.04 -13.82
C ALA A 148 -7.51 11.35 -13.26
N GLU A 149 -7.61 10.06 -12.95
CA GLU A 149 -6.47 9.25 -12.48
C GLU A 149 -5.39 9.11 -13.53
N VAL A 150 -5.73 8.88 -14.80
CA VAL A 150 -4.74 8.83 -15.90
C VAL A 150 -4.00 10.16 -16.03
N VAL A 151 -4.71 11.29 -15.88
CA VAL A 151 -4.08 12.62 -15.86
C VAL A 151 -3.18 12.78 -14.63
N GLY A 152 -3.67 12.41 -13.45
CA GLY A 152 -2.89 12.46 -12.19
C GLY A 152 -1.62 11.61 -12.27
N PHE A 153 -1.72 10.40 -12.80
CA PHE A 153 -0.60 9.49 -13.04
C PHE A 153 0.43 10.10 -14.00
N ALA A 154 -0.02 10.69 -15.11
CA ALA A 154 0.88 11.35 -16.06
C ALA A 154 1.63 12.54 -15.42
N VAL A 155 0.94 13.35 -14.63
CA VAL A 155 1.56 14.46 -13.88
C VAL A 155 2.55 13.92 -12.84
N ALA A 156 2.18 12.90 -12.08
CA ALA A 156 3.04 12.27 -11.09
C ALA A 156 4.33 11.73 -11.71
N LEU A 157 4.25 11.07 -12.88
CA LEU A 157 5.43 10.61 -13.61
C LEU A 157 6.38 11.77 -13.97
N ILE A 158 5.84 12.89 -14.45
CA ILE A 158 6.65 14.07 -14.78
C ILE A 158 7.32 14.63 -13.52
N VAL A 159 6.57 14.77 -12.42
CA VAL A 159 7.10 15.28 -11.16
C VAL A 159 8.21 14.37 -10.64
N VAL A 160 8.00 13.06 -10.62
CA VAL A 160 9.02 12.09 -10.19
C VAL A 160 10.25 12.16 -11.09
N ALA A 161 10.09 12.21 -12.41
CA ALA A 161 11.20 12.30 -13.35
C ALA A 161 12.06 13.55 -13.16
N LEU A 162 11.46 14.66 -12.72
CA LEU A 162 12.16 15.92 -12.46
C LEU A 162 12.75 15.99 -11.04
N ALA A 163 12.06 15.45 -10.03
CA ALA A 163 12.39 15.64 -8.63
C ALA A 163 13.34 14.56 -8.06
N TRP A 164 13.36 13.36 -8.62
CA TRP A 164 14.12 12.23 -8.06
C TRP A 164 15.61 12.52 -7.81
N PRO A 165 16.37 13.25 -8.67
CA PRO A 165 17.79 13.47 -8.45
C PRO A 165 18.03 14.29 -7.18
N THR A 166 17.23 15.34 -6.97
CA THR A 166 17.30 16.19 -5.79
C THR A 166 16.89 15.44 -4.53
N TYR A 167 15.84 14.61 -4.60
CA TYR A 167 15.43 13.79 -3.45
C TYR A 167 16.56 12.85 -3.02
N PHE A 168 17.19 12.16 -3.98
CA PHE A 168 18.25 11.20 -3.68
C PHE A 168 19.54 11.88 -3.22
N ALA A 169 19.90 13.02 -3.83
CA ALA A 169 21.08 13.78 -3.43
C ALA A 169 21.02 14.32 -2.00
N ASN A 170 19.81 14.55 -1.48
CA ASN A 170 19.58 15.04 -0.11
C ASN A 170 19.18 13.93 0.89
N ASP A 171 19.34 12.65 0.53
CA ASP A 171 18.95 11.49 1.36
C ASP A 171 17.47 11.54 1.84
N LEU A 172 16.60 12.15 1.03
CA LEU A 172 15.15 12.22 1.27
C LEU A 172 14.45 10.92 0.86
N LEU A 173 15.04 9.79 1.24
CA LEU A 173 14.48 8.46 1.06
C LEU A 173 13.42 8.19 2.12
N ALA A 174 12.36 7.48 1.74
CA ALA A 174 11.33 7.11 2.69
C ALA A 174 11.93 6.17 3.74
N PRO A 175 11.54 6.28 5.03
CA PRO A 175 12.07 5.40 6.08
C PRO A 175 11.92 3.91 5.76
N VAL A 176 10.87 3.56 5.03
CA VAL A 176 10.57 2.20 4.59
C VAL A 176 11.65 1.59 3.69
N ASP A 177 12.28 2.40 2.84
CA ASP A 177 13.32 1.95 1.91
C ASP A 177 14.54 1.45 2.69
N ARG A 178 14.88 2.14 3.78
CA ARG A 178 15.95 1.74 4.70
C ARG A 178 15.63 0.42 5.40
N VAL A 179 14.36 0.17 5.72
CA VAL A 179 13.94 -1.11 6.33
C VAL A 179 14.09 -2.26 5.34
N PHE A 180 13.70 -2.07 4.07
CA PHE A 180 13.91 -3.09 3.03
C PHE A 180 15.41 -3.35 2.80
N ALA A 181 16.23 -2.31 2.70
CA ALA A 181 17.67 -2.45 2.55
C ALA A 181 18.31 -3.20 3.73
N ALA A 182 17.98 -2.82 4.97
CA ALA A 182 18.47 -3.51 6.17
C ALA A 182 17.99 -4.97 6.25
N THR A 183 16.76 -5.25 5.80
CA THR A 183 16.23 -6.61 5.72
C THR A 183 17.01 -7.46 4.73
N ILE A 184 17.33 -6.91 3.55
CA ILE A 184 18.13 -7.60 2.53
C ILE A 184 19.54 -7.87 3.05
N GLN A 185 20.20 -6.84 3.61
CA GLN A 185 21.56 -6.98 4.16
C GLN A 185 21.60 -8.02 5.28
N GLY A 186 20.75 -7.87 6.29
CA GLY A 186 20.69 -8.81 7.41
C GLY A 186 20.29 -10.23 6.99
N GLY A 187 19.30 -10.36 6.10
CA GLY A 187 18.83 -11.67 5.63
C GLY A 187 19.85 -12.42 4.76
N VAL A 188 20.69 -11.70 4.02
CA VAL A 188 21.79 -12.27 3.23
C VAL A 188 22.98 -12.64 4.12
N GLU A 189 23.27 -11.83 5.14
CA GLU A 189 24.42 -12.04 6.03
C GLU A 189 24.20 -13.12 7.10
N ASP A 190 22.99 -13.19 7.69
CA ASP A 190 22.65 -14.16 8.73
C ASP A 190 21.30 -14.86 8.45
N PRO A 191 21.33 -16.12 7.98
CA PRO A 191 20.13 -16.92 7.76
C PRO A 191 19.25 -17.11 9.02
N SER A 192 19.81 -16.91 10.23
CA SER A 192 19.07 -16.97 11.49
C SER A 192 18.03 -15.84 11.59
N ILE A 193 18.26 -14.70 10.92
CA ILE A 193 17.32 -13.57 10.87
C ILE A 193 16.03 -13.98 10.17
N LEU A 194 16.12 -14.71 9.06
CA LEU A 194 14.93 -15.21 8.34
C LEU A 194 14.10 -16.16 9.22
N ARG A 195 14.76 -17.03 9.98
CA ARG A 195 14.11 -17.90 10.97
C ARG A 195 13.42 -17.09 12.07
N ASN A 196 14.09 -16.07 12.60
CA ASN A 196 13.51 -15.22 13.64
C ASN A 196 12.31 -14.41 13.11
N MET A 197 12.37 -13.90 11.88
CA MET A 197 11.24 -13.24 11.23
C MET A 197 10.06 -14.21 11.03
N ALA A 198 10.31 -15.45 10.62
CA ALA A 198 9.27 -16.47 10.49
C ALA A 198 8.61 -16.80 11.85
N LEU A 199 9.40 -16.90 12.93
CA LEU A 199 8.88 -17.10 14.28
C LEU A 199 8.09 -15.88 14.77
N ALA A 200 8.58 -14.67 14.50
CA ALA A 200 7.92 -13.42 14.85
C ALA A 200 6.61 -13.20 14.07
N ALA A 201 6.47 -13.80 12.88
CA ALA A 201 5.23 -13.76 12.12
C ALA A 201 4.09 -14.57 12.79
N ILE A 202 4.41 -15.56 13.64
CA ILE A 202 3.39 -16.41 14.29
C ILE A 202 2.47 -15.59 15.21
N PRO A 203 2.96 -14.77 16.16
CA PRO A 203 2.10 -13.88 16.96
C PRO A 203 1.23 -12.96 16.10
N GLY A 204 1.81 -12.36 15.06
CA GLY A 204 1.08 -11.49 14.12
C GLY A 204 -0.06 -12.24 13.42
N ALA A 205 0.21 -13.44 12.93
CA ALA A 205 -0.78 -14.29 12.26
C ALA A 205 -1.90 -14.73 13.21
N LEU A 206 -1.57 -15.09 14.46
CA LEU A 206 -2.57 -15.45 15.48
C LEU A 206 -3.47 -14.27 15.81
N ILE A 207 -2.90 -13.08 16.02
CA ILE A 207 -3.68 -11.85 16.28
C ILE A 207 -4.54 -11.48 15.07
N GLN A 208 -4.00 -11.64 13.86
CA GLN A 208 -4.75 -11.42 12.62
C GLN A 208 -5.93 -12.40 12.51
N PHE A 209 -5.70 -13.68 12.84
CA PHE A 209 -6.73 -14.71 12.84
C PHE A 209 -7.85 -14.39 13.84
N ILE A 210 -7.49 -14.01 15.07
CA ILE A 210 -8.46 -13.63 16.12
C ILE A 210 -9.22 -12.35 15.75
N GLY A 211 -8.55 -11.36 15.17
CA GLY A 211 -9.15 -10.08 14.77
C GLY A 211 -10.06 -10.17 13.55
N GLY A 212 -9.84 -11.18 12.71
CA GLY A 212 -10.52 -11.36 11.44
C GLY A 212 -10.13 -10.32 10.39
N PRO A 213 -10.58 -10.52 9.14
CA PRO A 213 -10.24 -9.66 8.01
C PRO A 213 -10.79 -8.23 8.14
N ALA A 214 -11.88 -8.02 8.89
CA ALA A 214 -12.49 -6.71 9.07
C ALA A 214 -11.66 -5.75 9.95
N ARG A 215 -10.88 -6.27 10.90
CA ARG A 215 -10.12 -5.45 11.86
C ARG A 215 -8.63 -5.38 11.57
N GLN A 216 -8.10 -6.35 10.84
CA GLN A 216 -6.69 -6.37 10.40
C GLN A 216 -5.67 -6.19 11.54
N MET A 217 -6.00 -6.69 12.74
CA MET A 217 -5.27 -6.37 13.97
C MET A 217 -3.80 -6.81 13.95
N GLY A 218 -3.49 -7.95 13.32
CA GLY A 218 -2.10 -8.42 13.25
C GLY A 218 -1.25 -7.54 12.34
N ILE A 219 -1.85 -7.01 11.28
CA ILE A 219 -1.13 -6.10 10.37
C ILE A 219 -0.93 -4.72 11.02
N LEU A 220 -1.94 -4.22 11.74
CA LEU A 220 -1.82 -2.98 12.52
C LEU A 220 -0.72 -3.09 13.59
N LEU A 221 -0.63 -4.24 14.27
CA LEU A 221 0.44 -4.50 15.24
C LEU A 221 1.82 -4.47 14.58
N ALA A 222 2.00 -5.18 13.46
CA ALA A 222 3.27 -5.19 12.73
C ALA A 222 3.68 -3.78 12.28
N THR A 223 2.72 -2.98 11.81
CA THR A 223 2.95 -1.58 11.43
C THR A 223 3.38 -0.74 12.63
N GLY A 224 2.76 -0.93 13.79
CA GLY A 224 3.12 -0.25 15.02
C GLY A 224 4.58 -0.49 15.44
N PHE A 225 5.10 -1.70 15.24
CA PHE A 225 6.51 -2.02 15.53
C PHE A 225 7.53 -1.32 14.62
N LEU A 226 7.11 -0.80 13.46
CA LEU A 226 7.98 -0.03 12.57
C LEU A 226 8.16 1.41 13.02
N ILE A 227 7.22 1.92 13.83
CA ILE A 227 7.28 3.28 14.34
C ILE A 227 8.30 3.30 15.47
N ASN A 228 9.54 3.64 15.12
CA ASN A 228 10.65 3.78 16.07
C ASN A 228 10.55 5.09 16.88
N MET A 229 9.34 5.44 17.33
CA MET A 229 9.04 6.61 18.15
C MET A 229 7.94 6.27 19.15
N PRO A 230 8.31 5.82 20.38
CA PRO A 230 7.34 5.42 21.40
C PRO A 230 6.31 6.50 21.74
N TRP A 231 6.67 7.78 21.60
CA TRP A 231 5.75 8.90 21.84
C TRP A 231 4.56 8.92 20.87
N ALA A 232 4.71 8.42 19.64
CA ALA A 232 3.63 8.35 18.67
C ALA A 232 2.52 7.41 19.16
N GLY A 233 2.90 6.29 19.79
CA GLY A 233 1.95 5.38 20.44
C GLY A 233 1.17 6.06 21.57
N TRP A 234 1.85 6.83 22.41
CA TRP A 234 1.19 7.61 23.47
C TRP A 234 0.24 8.68 22.93
N ALA A 235 0.62 9.37 21.85
CA ALA A 235 -0.24 10.35 21.18
C ALA A 235 -1.51 9.70 20.63
N VAL A 236 -1.40 8.52 20.00
CA VAL A 236 -2.55 7.74 19.52
C VAL A 236 -3.46 7.32 20.66
N LEU A 237 -2.90 6.82 21.77
CA LEU A 237 -3.66 6.45 22.96
C LEU A 237 -4.39 7.66 23.58
N ALA A 238 -3.73 8.82 23.65
CA ALA A 238 -4.35 10.06 24.12
C ALA A 238 -5.49 10.51 23.20
N GLY A 239 -5.29 10.44 21.88
CA GLY A 239 -6.34 10.75 20.90
C GLY A 239 -7.55 9.81 20.99
N LEU A 240 -7.31 8.50 21.18
CA LEU A 240 -8.35 7.50 21.42
C LEU A 240 -9.12 7.78 22.72
N LEU A 241 -8.41 8.10 23.80
CA LEU A 241 -9.02 8.48 25.08
C LEU A 241 -9.92 9.71 24.90
N LEU A 242 -9.40 10.76 24.25
CA LEU A 242 -10.14 11.99 23.98
C LEU A 242 -11.40 11.70 23.15
N ARG A 243 -11.27 10.89 22.09
CA ARG A 243 -12.41 10.44 21.28
C ARG A 243 -13.46 9.73 22.13
N VAL A 244 -13.06 8.77 22.96
CA VAL A 244 -14.00 8.04 23.84
C VAL A 244 -14.70 8.99 24.81
N VAL A 245 -13.97 9.92 25.43
CA VAL A 245 -14.54 10.90 26.38
C VAL A 245 -15.54 11.81 25.68
N ILE A 246 -15.18 12.37 24.52
CA ILE A 246 -16.03 13.29 23.76
C ILE A 246 -17.28 12.56 23.26
N THR A 247 -17.14 11.38 22.64
CA THR A 247 -18.29 10.61 22.12
C THR A 247 -19.21 10.15 23.26
N ARG A 248 -18.68 9.82 24.44
CA ARG A 248 -19.51 9.52 25.62
C ARG A 248 -20.27 10.73 26.15
N ARG A 249 -19.69 11.93 26.07
CA ARG A 249 -20.30 13.15 26.63
C ARG A 249 -21.30 13.81 25.69
N PHE A 250 -21.04 13.78 24.39
CA PHE A 250 -21.79 14.54 23.38
C PHE A 250 -22.49 13.63 22.35
N GLY A 251 -22.37 12.31 22.47
CA GLY A 251 -23.02 11.36 21.59
C GLY A 251 -22.52 11.42 20.14
N ALA A 252 -23.38 10.98 19.21
CA ALA A 252 -23.05 10.87 17.78
C ALA A 252 -22.83 12.23 17.09
N GLU A 253 -23.37 13.32 17.63
CA GLU A 253 -23.20 14.67 17.06
C GLU A 253 -21.74 15.13 17.08
N ALA A 254 -20.94 14.62 18.02
CA ALA A 254 -19.53 14.96 18.11
C ALA A 254 -18.64 14.24 17.09
N GLU A 255 -19.13 13.21 16.38
CA GLU A 255 -18.29 12.48 15.42
C GLU A 255 -17.84 13.35 14.24
N THR A 256 -18.75 14.17 13.69
CA THR A 256 -18.43 15.01 12.53
C THR A 256 -17.39 16.09 12.87
N PRO A 257 -17.57 16.91 13.93
CA PRO A 257 -16.54 17.88 14.34
C PRO A 257 -15.21 17.23 14.68
N LEU A 258 -15.22 16.05 15.31
CA LEU A 258 -14.01 15.35 15.71
C LEU A 258 -13.23 14.82 14.49
N ASN A 259 -13.92 14.31 13.48
CA ASN A 259 -13.30 13.90 12.22
C ASN A 259 -12.73 15.09 11.45
N ILE A 260 -13.44 16.23 11.39
CA ILE A 260 -12.95 17.45 10.75
C ILE A 260 -11.70 17.98 11.46
N THR A 261 -11.71 17.99 12.80
CA THR A 261 -10.57 18.43 13.60
C THR A 261 -9.36 17.52 13.39
N ALA A 262 -9.58 16.19 13.38
CA ALA A 262 -8.51 15.22 13.13
C ALA A 262 -7.89 15.43 11.73
N ALA A 263 -8.72 15.60 10.69
CA ALA A 263 -8.24 15.88 9.34
C ALA A 263 -7.44 17.21 9.29
N GLY A 264 -7.90 18.25 9.99
CA GLY A 264 -7.21 19.53 10.08
C GLY A 264 -5.85 19.42 10.78
N ILE A 265 -5.74 18.64 11.86
CA ILE A 265 -4.47 18.39 12.55
C ILE A 265 -3.49 17.66 11.63
N ILE A 266 -3.93 16.62 10.92
CA ILE A 266 -3.10 15.87 9.97
C ILE A 266 -2.63 16.77 8.83
N ALA A 267 -3.51 17.58 8.26
CA ALA A 267 -3.15 18.53 7.22
C ALA A 267 -2.15 19.59 7.71
N GLY A 268 -2.34 20.11 8.93
CA GLY A 268 -1.42 21.04 9.56
C GLY A 268 -0.04 20.45 9.80
N ASP A 269 0.03 19.22 10.29
CA ASP A 269 1.28 18.47 10.51
C ASP A 269 2.02 18.19 9.20
N ALA A 270 1.30 17.81 8.14
CA ALA A 270 1.87 17.60 6.82
C ALA A 270 2.47 18.90 6.23
N LEU A 271 1.75 20.03 6.36
CA LEU A 271 2.26 21.34 5.93
C LEU A 271 3.48 21.74 6.75
N TYR A 272 3.42 21.62 8.08
CA TYR A 272 4.54 21.93 8.96
C TYR A 272 5.78 21.09 8.62
N SER A 273 5.60 19.77 8.43
CA SER A 273 6.68 18.85 8.07
C SER A 273 7.29 19.17 6.69
N PHE A 274 6.45 19.48 5.70
CA PHE A 274 6.90 19.90 4.38
C PHE A 274 7.72 21.19 4.44
N PHE A 275 7.20 22.24 5.06
CA PHE A 275 7.89 23.53 5.13
C PHE A 275 9.13 23.47 6.01
N SER A 276 9.10 22.76 7.15
CA SER A 276 10.29 22.59 7.99
C SER A 276 11.38 21.77 7.30
N SER A 277 11.03 20.79 6.47
CA SER A 277 12.01 20.04 5.66
C SER A 277 12.61 20.90 4.56
N ILE A 278 11.84 21.80 3.94
CA ILE A 278 12.36 22.71 2.91
C ILE A 278 13.23 23.82 3.52
N LEU A 279 12.78 24.40 4.62
CA LEU A 279 13.45 25.53 5.27
C LEU A 279 14.69 25.10 6.07
N SER A 280 14.77 23.84 6.51
CA SER A 280 15.97 23.29 7.16
C SER A 280 17.05 22.83 6.18
N VAL A 281 16.74 22.76 4.89
CA VAL A 281 17.67 22.47 3.78
C VAL A 281 18.29 23.77 3.21
N GLY A 282 18.01 24.93 3.80
CA GLY A 282 18.60 26.23 3.48
C GLY A 282 19.76 26.63 4.38
#